data_AF-A0A9D2QTH2-F1
#
_entry.id   AF-A0A9D2QTH2-F1
#
_cell.length_a   1.000
_cell.length_b   1.000
_cell.length_c   1.000
_cell.angle_alpha   90.00
_cell.angle_beta   90.00
_cell.angle_gamma   90.00
#
_symmetry.space_group_name_H-M   'P 1'
#
loop_
_entity.id
_entity.type
_entity.pdbx_description
1 polymer ?
#
loop_
_entity_poly.entity_id
_entity_poly.type
_entity_poly.pdbx_seq_one_letter_code
_entity_poly.pdbx_strand_id
1 'polypeptide(L)' 'ANATVTASVVENGKAKKVIVYKYKRKTGYHKKNGHRQQFTKVKIEKINA' A
#
# COMPACT_ATOMS: atom_id res chain seq x y z
N ALA A 1 13.41 -27.51 12.98
CA ALA A 1 12.43 -26.43 12.72
C ALA A 1 13.20 -25.12 12.53
N ASN A 2 13.55 -24.76 11.28
CA ASN A 2 14.11 -23.45 10.91
C ASN A 2 14.06 -23.33 9.38
N ALA A 3 12.85 -23.16 8.83
CA ALA A 3 12.69 -22.88 7.40
C ALA A 3 13.03 -21.40 7.13
N THR A 4 13.84 -21.14 6.11
CA THR A 4 14.26 -19.78 5.73
C THR A 4 13.85 -19.50 4.29
N VAL A 5 13.40 -18.27 4.03
CA VAL A 5 12.98 -17.82 2.70
C VAL A 5 13.88 -16.67 2.27
N THR A 6 14.55 -16.83 1.15
CA THR A 6 15.39 -15.80 0.55
C THR A 6 14.58 -15.05 -0.50
N ALA A 7 14.62 -13.72 -0.46
CA ALA A 7 13.88 -12.85 -1.37
C ALA A 7 14.69 -11.60 -1.74
N SER A 8 14.46 -11.10 -2.95
CA SER A 8 15.04 -9.84 -3.45
C SER A 8 13.97 -8.76 -3.62
N VAL A 9 14.35 -7.51 -3.42
CA VAL A 9 13.48 -6.35 -3.64
C VAL A 9 13.49 -6.01 -5.14
N VAL A 10 12.30 -6.01 -5.75
CA VAL A 10 12.14 -5.74 -7.19
C VAL A 10 11.86 -4.25 -7.41
N GLU A 11 10.96 -3.66 -6.64
CA GLU A 11 10.66 -2.22 -6.75
C GLU A 11 10.05 -1.66 -5.47
N ASN A 12 10.13 -0.34 -5.32
CA ASN A 12 9.36 0.43 -4.35
C ASN A 12 8.40 1.36 -5.11
N GLY A 13 7.12 1.25 -4.80
CA GLY A 13 6.05 1.91 -5.53
C GLY A 13 5.05 2.63 -4.63
N LYS A 14 4.18 3.42 -5.26
CA LYS A 14 3.01 4.02 -4.60
C LYS A 14 1.75 3.50 -5.28
N ALA A 15 0.82 3.01 -4.48
CA ALA A 15 -0.47 2.53 -4.95
C ALA A 15 -1.25 3.64 -5.67
N LYS A 16 -2.31 3.22 -6.39
CA LYS A 16 -3.24 4.15 -7.04
C LYS A 16 -3.85 5.09 -6.00
N LYS A 17 -4.17 6.32 -6.42
CA LYS A 17 -4.71 7.35 -5.53
C LYS A 17 -6.13 6.99 -5.12
N VAL A 18 -6.33 6.82 -3.81
CA VAL A 18 -7.66 6.67 -3.21
C VAL A 18 -8.15 8.04 -2.78
N ILE A 19 -9.32 8.46 -3.24
CA ILE A 19 -9.92 9.75 -2.91
C ILE A 19 -10.96 9.52 -1.81
N VAL A 20 -10.70 10.08 -0.62
CA VAL A 20 -11.65 10.09 0.49
C VAL A 20 -12.35 11.44 0.50
N TYR A 21 -13.66 11.41 0.22
CA TYR A 21 -14.51 12.60 0.26
C TYR A 21 -15.48 12.49 1.43
N LYS A 22 -15.52 13.52 2.27
CA LYS A 22 -16.47 13.65 3.38
C LYS A 22 -17.34 14.88 3.11
N TYR A 23 -18.65 14.70 3.20
CA TYR A 23 -19.63 15.76 3.01
C TYR A 23 -20.69 15.69 4.11
N LYS A 24 -21.13 16.85 4.60
CA LYS A 24 -22.33 16.97 5.44
C LYS A 24 -23.28 17.99 4.81
N ARG A 25 -24.54 17.60 4.64
CA ARG A 25 -25.55 18.41 3.97
C ARG A 25 -25.90 19.64 4.81
N LYS A 26 -26.09 20.80 4.15
CA LYS A 26 -26.53 22.09 4.75
C LYS A 26 -25.59 22.72 5.78
N THR A 27 -24.41 22.15 6.05
CA THR A 27 -23.41 22.72 6.98
C THR A 27 -22.22 23.38 6.27
N GLY A 28 -22.20 23.37 4.93
CA GLY A 28 -21.05 23.81 4.14
C GLY A 28 -19.82 22.90 4.27
N TYR A 29 -19.88 21.82 5.07
CA TYR A 29 -18.74 20.94 5.31
C TYR A 29 -18.52 19.99 4.14
N HIS A 30 -17.36 20.13 3.51
CA HIS A 30 -16.85 19.25 2.47
C HIS A 30 -15.33 19.15 2.60
N LYS A 31 -14.79 17.93 2.59
CA LYS A 31 -13.34 17.67 2.65
C LYS A 31 -12.97 16.58 1.68
N LYS A 32 -11.99 16.85 0.81
CA LYS A 32 -11.45 15.90 -0.16
C LYS A 32 -9.97 15.66 0.13
N ASN A 33 -9.64 14.48 0.64
CA ASN A 33 -8.25 14.07 0.84
C ASN A 33 -7.91 12.93 -0.11
N GLY A 34 -6.72 12.98 -0.70
CA GLY A 34 -6.15 11.87 -1.47
C GLY A 34 -5.16 11.10 -0.61
N HIS A 35 -5.21 9.78 -0.67
CA HIS A 35 -4.20 8.91 -0.06
C HIS A 35 -3.53 8.04 -1.13
N ARG A 36 -2.21 7.87 -1.01
CA ARG A 36 -1.41 6.95 -1.82
C ARG A 36 -0.52 6.15 -0.88
N GLN A 37 -0.78 4.85 -0.79
CA GLN A 37 -0.02 3.99 0.10
C GLN A 37 1.30 3.58 -0.57
N GLN A 38 2.40 3.60 0.19
CA GLN A 38 3.68 3.08 -0.27
C GLN A 38 3.71 1.56 -0.15
N PHE A 39 4.35 0.89 -1.10
CA PHE A 39 4.55 -0.56 -1.05
C PHE A 39 5.91 -0.96 -1.62
N THR A 40 6.35 -2.15 -1.24
CA THR A 40 7.58 -2.77 -1.76
C THR A 40 7.20 -4.09 -2.38
N LYS A 41 7.59 -4.29 -3.63
CA LYS A 41 7.41 -5.55 -4.35
C LYS A 41 8.66 -6.40 -4.12
N VAL A 42 8.47 -7.60 -3.57
CA VAL A 42 9.55 -8.57 -3.35
C VAL A 42 9.31 -9.81 -4.20
N LYS A 43 10.40 -10.38 -4.72
CA LYS A 43 10.39 -11.67 -5.43
C LYS A 43 11.02 -12.71 -4.51
N ILE A 44 10.32 -13.83 -4.33
CA ILE A 44 10.83 -14.97 -3.56
C ILE A 44 11.75 -15.78 -4.49
N GLU A 45 12.96 -16.07 -4.03
CA GLU A 45 13.98 -16.78 -4.81
C GLU A 45 14.11 -18.23 -4.37
N LYS A 46 14.12 -18.49 -3.06
CA LYS A 46 14.27 -19.85 -2.53
C LYS A 46 13.56 -20.00 -1.20
N ILE A 47 13.00 -21.18 -0.99
CA ILE A 47 12.45 -21.63 0.29
C ILE A 47 13.32 -22.82 0.73
N ASN A 48 14.04 -22.67 1.82
CA ASN A 48 14.74 -23.77 2.48
C ASN A 48 13.84 -24.29 3.61
N ALA A 49 13.49 -25.57 3.57
CA ALA A 49 12.65 -26.24 4.58
C ALA A 49 13.51 -27.05 5.56
#